data_AF-A0A7W1FGP7-F1
#
_entry.id   AF-A0A7W1FGP7-F1
#
_cell.length_a   1.000
_cell.length_b   1.000
_cell.length_c   1.000
_cell.angle_alpha   90.00
_cell.angle_beta   90.00
_cell.angle_gamma   90.00
#
_symmetry.space_group_name_H-M   'P 1'
#
loop_
_entity.id
_entity.type
_entity.pdbx_description
1 polymer ?
#
loop_
_entity_poly.entity_id
_entity_poly.type
_entity_poly.pdbx_seq_one_letter_code
_entity_poly.pdbx_strand_id
1 'polypeptide(L)'
;MNLSEAIEQLNKVAFTDDKTPLENALALNKEMILIDAGRSKFDVIVFGDLNEFKLFNTNYTHEAGDVAIRKVGEKIQEDIVTQIKARAFRQSGDEFIILLKQSQIKKLLSKTLSFASITFSYKRKSLETKMSFGYAISDGKTNFSDLLERAETACLTAKSIGDGICIKWTEEVELNALVEIRHNCRQCGSVNKCYIPKKLSAKNLKVCSFCGEKL
;
A
#
# COMPACT_ATOMS: atom_id res chain seq x y z
N MET A 1 -20.95 19.88 -26.71
CA MET A 1 -20.78 19.46 -25.31
C MET A 1 -22.08 19.76 -24.60
N ASN A 2 -22.86 18.74 -24.27
CA ASN A 2 -24.09 18.90 -23.50
C ASN A 2 -23.80 18.90 -21.99
N LEU A 3 -24.77 19.32 -21.17
CA LEU A 3 -24.60 19.45 -19.71
C LEU A 3 -24.20 18.12 -19.05
N SER A 4 -24.72 16.99 -19.54
CA SER A 4 -24.38 15.65 -19.08
C SER A 4 -22.91 15.27 -19.36
N GLU A 5 -22.40 15.55 -20.56
CA GLU A 5 -21.01 15.33 -20.94
C GLU A 5 -20.06 16.19 -20.12
N ALA A 6 -20.44 17.44 -19.86
CA ALA A 6 -19.65 18.35 -19.03
C ALA A 6 -19.60 17.87 -17.56
N ILE A 7 -20.73 17.43 -17.00
CA ILE A 7 -20.78 16.86 -15.64
C ILE A 7 -19.96 15.57 -15.55
N GLU A 8 -20.01 14.72 -16.58
CA GLU A 8 -19.25 13.48 -16.61
C GLU A 8 -17.73 13.75 -16.71
N GLN A 9 -17.31 14.70 -17.54
CA GLN A 9 -15.92 15.15 -17.59
C GLN A 9 -15.45 15.75 -16.26
N LEU A 10 -16.27 16.60 -15.64
CA LEU A 10 -15.96 17.18 -14.33
C LEU A 10 -15.82 16.11 -13.25
N ASN A 11 -16.74 15.14 -13.23
CA ASN A 11 -16.65 14.01 -12.30
C ASN A 11 -15.39 13.18 -12.53
N LYS A 12 -15.07 12.89 -13.80
CA LYS A 12 -13.87 12.12 -14.12
C LYS A 12 -12.61 12.83 -13.64
N VAL A 13 -12.49 14.15 -13.87
CA VAL A 13 -11.36 14.94 -13.36
C VAL A 13 -11.36 14.97 -11.82
N ALA A 14 -12.52 15.10 -11.18
CA ALA A 14 -12.61 15.20 -9.72
C ALA A 14 -12.28 13.88 -8.99
N PHE A 15 -12.47 12.72 -9.62
CA PHE A 15 -12.32 11.39 -8.99
C PHE A 15 -11.12 10.58 -9.49
N THR A 16 -10.34 11.10 -10.43
CA THR A 16 -9.09 10.47 -10.91
C THR A 16 -7.88 11.10 -10.22
N ASP A 17 -6.87 10.27 -9.96
CA ASP A 17 -5.59 10.72 -9.42
C ASP A 17 -4.74 11.42 -10.50
N ASP A 18 -3.98 12.43 -10.12
CA ASP A 18 -3.21 13.26 -11.05
C ASP A 18 -1.91 12.60 -11.53
N LYS A 19 -1.40 11.60 -10.80
CA LYS A 19 -0.13 10.93 -11.09
C LYS A 19 -0.30 9.54 -11.70
N THR A 20 -1.47 8.94 -11.57
CA THR A 20 -1.76 7.55 -11.93
C THR A 20 -3.09 7.44 -12.68
N PRO A 21 -3.34 6.36 -13.44
CA PRO A 21 -4.65 6.15 -14.08
C PRO A 21 -5.75 5.71 -13.10
N LEU A 22 -5.47 5.69 -11.80
CA LEU A 22 -6.38 5.17 -10.77
C LEU A 22 -7.33 6.25 -10.27
N GLU A 23 -8.33 5.83 -9.49
CA GLU A 23 -9.20 6.75 -8.78
C GLU A 23 -8.45 7.39 -7.59
N ASN A 24 -8.90 8.56 -7.14
CA ASN A 24 -8.24 9.30 -6.04
C ASN A 24 -8.91 9.06 -4.68
N ALA A 25 -8.35 9.67 -3.62
CA ALA A 25 -8.88 9.60 -2.27
C ALA A 25 -10.34 10.09 -2.15
N LEU A 26 -10.76 11.07 -2.95
CA LEU A 26 -12.14 11.55 -2.93
C LEU A 26 -13.11 10.48 -3.45
N ALA A 27 -12.71 9.72 -4.47
CA ALA A 27 -13.47 8.58 -4.96
C ALA A 27 -13.53 7.44 -3.91
N LEU A 28 -12.42 7.20 -3.21
CA LEU A 28 -12.35 6.22 -2.12
C LEU A 28 -13.33 6.56 -0.99
N ASN A 29 -13.42 7.84 -0.60
CA ASN A 29 -14.35 8.30 0.45
C ASN A 29 -15.81 7.97 0.13
N LYS A 30 -16.19 7.94 -1.15
CA LYS A 30 -17.54 7.50 -1.54
C LYS A 30 -17.77 6.02 -1.26
N GLU A 31 -16.77 5.19 -1.54
CA GLU A 31 -16.85 3.75 -1.26
C GLU A 31 -16.82 3.44 0.24
N MET A 32 -16.05 4.21 1.02
CA MET A 32 -16.05 4.14 2.49
C MET A 32 -17.47 4.27 3.04
N ILE A 33 -18.22 5.30 2.61
CA ILE A 33 -19.61 5.52 3.03
C ILE A 33 -20.51 4.33 2.67
N LEU A 34 -20.28 3.69 1.52
CA LEU A 34 -21.06 2.51 1.11
C LEU A 34 -20.69 1.27 1.94
N ILE A 35 -19.42 1.09 2.27
CA ILE A 35 -18.93 -0.01 3.11
C ILE A 35 -19.49 0.12 4.52
N ASP A 36 -19.39 1.30 5.14
CA ASP A 36 -19.90 1.55 6.49
C ASP A 36 -21.43 1.41 6.58
N ALA A 37 -22.13 1.72 5.50
CA ALA A 37 -23.57 1.52 5.41
C ALA A 37 -23.99 0.06 5.10
N GLY A 38 -23.04 -0.86 4.93
CA GLY A 38 -23.33 -2.25 4.53
C GLY A 38 -23.92 -2.38 3.12
N ARG A 39 -23.72 -1.38 2.26
CA ARG A 39 -24.26 -1.31 0.88
C ARG A 39 -23.21 -1.52 -0.19
N SER A 40 -21.95 -1.66 0.19
CA SER A 40 -20.88 -1.96 -0.76
C SER A 40 -21.03 -3.37 -1.33
N LYS A 41 -20.69 -3.51 -2.61
CA LYS A 41 -20.57 -4.83 -3.27
C LYS A 41 -19.20 -5.48 -3.04
N PHE A 42 -18.28 -4.76 -2.41
CA PHE A 42 -16.92 -5.21 -2.11
C PHE A 42 -16.86 -5.60 -0.63
N ASP A 43 -16.28 -6.75 -0.37
CA ASP A 43 -16.14 -7.36 0.96
C ASP A 43 -14.66 -7.61 1.32
N VAL A 44 -13.73 -7.06 0.53
CA VAL A 44 -12.29 -7.11 0.78
C VAL A 44 -11.67 -5.73 0.54
N ILE A 45 -10.88 -5.28 1.51
CA ILE A 45 -9.98 -4.13 1.38
C ILE A 45 -8.55 -4.65 1.30
N VAL A 46 -7.81 -4.20 0.31
CA VAL A 46 -6.37 -4.43 0.18
C VAL A 46 -5.68 -3.09 0.31
N PHE A 47 -4.72 -3.02 1.20
CA PHE A 47 -3.74 -1.95 1.27
C PHE A 47 -2.48 -2.41 0.52
N GLY A 48 -1.87 -1.51 -0.23
CA GLY A 48 -0.59 -1.77 -0.86
C GLY A 48 0.27 -0.53 -0.85
N ASP A 49 1.58 -0.74 -0.71
CA ASP A 49 2.54 0.33 -0.47
C ASP A 49 3.90 -0.05 -1.08
N LEU A 50 4.59 0.94 -1.67
CA LEU A 50 5.91 0.73 -2.25
C LEU A 50 6.98 0.49 -1.17
N ASN A 51 7.74 -0.57 -1.34
CA ASN A 51 8.79 -0.93 -0.40
C ASN A 51 9.94 0.07 -0.49
N GLU A 52 10.36 0.58 0.68
CA GLU A 52 11.49 1.51 0.82
C GLU A 52 11.38 2.81 -0.01
N PHE A 53 10.18 3.28 -0.34
CA PHE A 53 9.99 4.42 -1.24
C PHE A 53 10.69 5.72 -0.79
N LYS A 54 10.76 5.97 0.51
CA LYS A 54 11.53 7.10 1.05
C LYS A 54 13.03 6.99 0.73
N LEU A 55 13.60 5.79 0.84
CA LEU A 55 15.00 5.52 0.47
C LEU A 55 15.20 5.65 -1.04
N PHE A 56 14.26 5.13 -1.83
CA PHE A 56 14.23 5.32 -3.27
C PHE A 56 14.31 6.81 -3.65
N ASN A 57 13.45 7.66 -3.07
CA ASN A 57 13.44 9.10 -3.33
C ASN A 57 14.75 9.79 -2.90
N THR A 58 15.35 9.32 -1.80
CA THR A 58 16.65 9.81 -1.33
C THR A 58 17.75 9.52 -2.35
N ASN A 59 17.71 8.35 -2.98
CA ASN A 59 18.73 7.91 -3.94
C ASN A 59 18.54 8.47 -5.36
N TYR A 60 17.30 8.74 -5.79
CA TYR A 60 17.00 9.02 -7.20
C TYR A 60 16.24 10.31 -7.49
N THR A 61 15.82 11.08 -6.47
CA THR A 61 14.93 12.27 -6.53
C THR A 61 13.42 11.97 -6.52
N HIS A 62 12.63 12.95 -6.07
CA HIS A 62 11.17 12.90 -6.10
C HIS A 62 10.58 12.77 -7.52
N GLU A 63 11.24 13.34 -8.54
CA GLU A 63 10.83 13.17 -9.94
C GLU A 63 10.87 11.69 -10.36
N ALA A 64 11.91 10.96 -9.94
CA ALA A 64 11.99 9.52 -10.17
C ALA A 64 10.90 8.77 -9.40
N GLY A 65 10.60 9.21 -8.17
CA GLY A 65 9.54 8.66 -7.35
C GLY A 65 8.15 8.80 -7.98
N ASP A 66 7.86 9.96 -8.58
CA ASP A 66 6.62 10.19 -9.31
C ASP A 66 6.49 9.27 -10.53
N VAL A 67 7.60 8.97 -11.22
CA VAL A 67 7.60 7.96 -12.29
C VAL A 67 7.36 6.56 -11.72
N ALA A 68 7.94 6.21 -10.57
CA ALA A 68 7.70 4.94 -9.90
C ALA A 68 6.22 4.76 -9.54
N ILE A 69 5.61 5.77 -8.90
CA ILE A 69 4.18 5.81 -8.54
C ILE A 69 3.32 5.62 -9.78
N ARG A 70 3.62 6.33 -10.88
CA ARG A 70 2.88 6.20 -12.14
C ARG A 70 2.95 4.76 -12.67
N LYS A 71 4.14 4.16 -12.68
CA LYS A 71 4.36 2.80 -13.18
C LYS A 71 3.64 1.75 -12.35
N VAL A 72 3.62 1.92 -11.03
CA VAL A 72 2.83 1.09 -10.13
C VAL A 72 1.34 1.25 -10.41
N GLY A 73 0.85 2.49 -10.53
CA GLY A 73 -0.56 2.76 -10.83
C GLY A 73 -1.02 2.18 -12.17
N GLU A 74 -0.21 2.31 -13.23
CA GLU A 74 -0.44 1.68 -14.54
C GLU A 74 -0.54 0.16 -14.42
N LYS A 75 0.39 -0.45 -13.67
CA LYS A 75 0.39 -1.90 -13.47
C LYS A 75 -0.81 -2.38 -12.65
N ILE A 76 -1.23 -1.66 -11.61
CA ILE A 76 -2.46 -1.94 -10.85
C ILE A 76 -3.68 -1.85 -11.76
N GLN A 77 -3.75 -0.81 -12.60
CA GLN A 77 -4.85 -0.64 -13.55
C GLN A 77 -4.96 -1.83 -14.52
N GLU A 78 -3.85 -2.30 -15.05
CA GLU A 78 -3.81 -3.41 -15.99
C GLU A 78 -4.07 -4.76 -15.31
N ASP A 79 -3.25 -5.13 -14.33
CA ASP A 79 -3.27 -6.46 -13.74
C ASP A 79 -4.42 -6.67 -12.76
N ILE A 80 -4.88 -5.63 -12.08
CA ILE A 80 -5.85 -5.74 -10.98
C ILE A 80 -7.21 -5.19 -11.39
N VAL A 81 -7.28 -3.92 -11.79
CA VAL A 81 -8.58 -3.31 -12.14
C VAL A 81 -9.19 -4.01 -13.37
N THR A 82 -8.43 -4.09 -14.46
CA THR A 82 -8.92 -4.61 -15.74
C THR A 82 -9.10 -6.14 -15.72
N GLN A 83 -8.06 -6.88 -15.31
CA GLN A 83 -8.09 -8.34 -15.40
C GLN A 83 -8.86 -9.01 -14.26
N ILE A 84 -8.81 -8.46 -13.04
CA ILE A 84 -9.49 -9.05 -11.88
C ILE A 84 -10.90 -8.49 -11.71
N LYS A 85 -11.20 -7.31 -12.27
CA LYS A 85 -12.45 -6.53 -12.08
C LYS A 85 -12.59 -6.00 -10.65
N ALA A 86 -11.50 -5.45 -10.12
CA ALA A 86 -11.46 -4.72 -8.85
C ALA A 86 -11.66 -3.22 -9.09
N ARG A 87 -11.74 -2.42 -8.02
CA ARG A 87 -11.51 -0.98 -8.07
C ARG A 87 -10.25 -0.65 -7.30
N ALA A 88 -9.49 0.34 -7.75
CA ALA A 88 -8.25 0.73 -7.13
C ALA A 88 -8.14 2.24 -7.05
N PHE A 89 -7.55 2.70 -5.95
CA PHE A 89 -7.44 4.09 -5.57
C PHE A 89 -6.01 4.37 -5.16
N ARG A 90 -5.49 5.54 -5.50
CA ARG A 90 -4.32 6.11 -4.82
C ARG A 90 -4.80 7.01 -3.70
N GLN A 91 -4.46 6.65 -2.46
CA GLN A 91 -4.90 7.39 -1.29
C GLN A 91 -3.99 8.60 -1.05
N SER A 92 -2.69 8.36 -1.01
CA SER A 92 -1.64 9.36 -0.79
C SER A 92 -0.30 8.79 -1.23
N GLY A 93 0.69 9.66 -1.50
CA GLY A 93 2.09 9.24 -1.65
C GLY A 93 2.29 7.98 -2.50
N ASP A 94 2.77 6.93 -1.85
CA ASP A 94 3.02 5.56 -2.31
C ASP A 94 1.98 4.53 -1.86
N GLU A 95 0.85 4.99 -1.31
CA GLU A 95 -0.21 4.15 -0.73
C GLU A 95 -1.39 3.99 -1.70
N PHE A 96 -1.79 2.73 -1.88
CA PHE A 96 -2.83 2.32 -2.81
C PHE A 96 -3.85 1.44 -2.10
N ILE A 97 -5.13 1.68 -2.35
CA ILE A 97 -6.24 0.90 -1.82
C ILE A 97 -6.93 0.17 -2.97
N ILE A 98 -7.19 -1.13 -2.81
CA ILE A 98 -7.91 -1.93 -3.78
C ILE A 98 -9.13 -2.55 -3.11
N LEU A 99 -10.30 -2.38 -3.73
CA LEU A 99 -11.56 -2.97 -3.31
C LEU A 99 -11.95 -4.07 -4.29
N LEU A 100 -12.18 -5.27 -3.76
CA LEU A 100 -12.60 -6.43 -4.55
C LEU A 100 -13.55 -7.32 -3.76
N LYS A 101 -14.09 -8.33 -4.43
CA LYS A 101 -14.88 -9.40 -3.82
C LYS A 101 -13.98 -10.52 -3.32
N GLN A 102 -14.40 -11.26 -2.30
CA GLN A 102 -13.65 -12.37 -1.73
C GLN A 102 -13.36 -13.45 -2.78
N SER A 103 -14.29 -13.67 -3.71
CA SER A 103 -14.12 -14.58 -4.87
C SER A 103 -12.94 -14.22 -5.80
N GLN A 104 -12.46 -12.98 -5.77
CA GLN A 104 -11.37 -12.47 -6.60
C GLN A 104 -9.99 -12.58 -5.92
N ILE A 105 -9.91 -12.91 -4.62
CA ILE A 105 -8.65 -12.98 -3.86
C ILE A 105 -7.63 -13.91 -4.52
N LYS A 106 -8.04 -15.11 -4.98
CA LYS A 106 -7.10 -16.05 -5.62
C LYS A 106 -6.43 -15.44 -6.86
N LYS A 107 -7.16 -14.65 -7.64
CA LYS A 107 -6.60 -13.93 -8.80
C LYS A 107 -5.65 -12.82 -8.37
N LEU A 108 -5.99 -12.08 -7.31
CA LEU A 108 -5.11 -11.07 -6.73
C LEU A 108 -3.77 -11.69 -6.31
N LEU A 109 -3.81 -12.75 -5.50
CA LEU A 109 -2.61 -13.44 -5.02
C LEU A 109 -1.73 -13.98 -6.16
N SER A 110 -2.34 -14.43 -7.27
CA SER A 110 -1.57 -14.89 -8.44
C SER A 110 -0.82 -13.77 -9.17
N LYS A 111 -1.19 -12.50 -8.95
CA LYS A 111 -0.59 -11.33 -9.59
C LYS A 111 0.44 -10.63 -8.71
N THR A 112 0.37 -10.77 -7.38
CA THR A 112 1.17 -9.96 -6.45
C THR A 112 2.66 -10.18 -6.62
N LEU A 113 3.12 -11.40 -6.94
CA LEU A 113 4.54 -11.67 -7.15
C LEU A 113 5.14 -10.83 -8.29
N SER A 114 4.35 -10.44 -9.29
CA SER A 114 4.81 -9.56 -10.37
C SER A 114 5.10 -8.12 -9.91
N PHE A 115 4.69 -7.76 -8.69
CA PHE A 115 5.02 -6.48 -8.05
C PHE A 115 6.29 -6.56 -7.18
N ALA A 116 6.93 -7.72 -7.09
CA ALA A 116 8.23 -7.86 -6.43
C ALA A 116 9.35 -7.13 -7.18
N SER A 117 9.15 -6.85 -8.47
CA SER A 117 10.09 -6.11 -9.31
C SER A 117 9.34 -5.40 -10.43
N ILE A 118 9.25 -4.08 -10.35
CA ILE A 118 8.63 -3.21 -11.36
C ILE A 118 9.73 -2.32 -11.91
N THR A 119 10.20 -2.65 -13.10
CA THR A 119 11.30 -1.94 -13.76
C THR A 119 10.79 -0.85 -14.69
N PHE A 120 11.50 0.27 -14.74
CA PHE A 120 11.17 1.39 -15.60
C PHE A 120 12.39 2.24 -15.94
N SER A 121 12.32 2.95 -17.07
CA SER A 121 13.40 3.85 -17.49
C SER A 121 13.20 5.25 -16.94
N TYR A 122 14.26 5.84 -16.38
CA TYR A 122 14.30 7.23 -15.94
C TYR A 122 15.68 7.85 -16.24
N LYS A 123 15.71 8.95 -17.01
CA LYS A 123 16.96 9.64 -17.43
C LYS A 123 18.03 8.66 -17.96
N ARG A 124 17.61 7.71 -18.81
CA ARG A 124 18.43 6.63 -19.41
C ARG A 124 18.99 5.59 -18.44
N LYS A 125 18.54 5.56 -17.19
CA LYS A 125 18.83 4.50 -16.22
C LYS A 125 17.63 3.56 -16.10
N SER A 126 17.89 2.27 -15.97
CA SER A 126 16.87 1.30 -15.54
C SER A 126 16.77 1.37 -14.02
N LEU A 127 15.61 1.77 -13.52
CA LEU A 127 15.27 1.77 -12.10
C LEU A 127 14.28 0.66 -11.82
N GLU A 128 14.18 0.30 -10.54
CA GLU A 128 13.27 -0.72 -10.04
C GLU A 128 12.57 -0.19 -8.81
N THR A 129 11.28 -0.49 -8.71
CA THR A 129 10.50 -0.34 -7.48
C THR A 129 9.75 -1.63 -7.18
N LYS A 130 9.29 -1.77 -5.95
CA LYS A 130 8.67 -2.98 -5.45
C LYS A 130 7.51 -2.60 -4.56
N MET A 131 6.53 -3.48 -4.45
CA MET A 131 5.33 -3.21 -3.68
C MET A 131 4.90 -4.46 -2.95
N SER A 132 4.45 -4.29 -1.71
CA SER A 132 3.84 -5.36 -0.91
C SER A 132 2.40 -4.97 -0.57
N PHE A 133 1.62 -5.97 -0.18
CA PHE A 133 0.18 -5.84 0.04
C PHE A 133 -0.24 -6.52 1.34
N GLY A 134 -1.30 -6.00 1.93
CA GLY A 134 -2.04 -6.65 3.01
C GLY A 134 -3.53 -6.50 2.75
N TYR A 135 -4.34 -7.46 3.20
CA TYR A 135 -5.78 -7.38 2.98
C TYR A 135 -6.59 -7.85 4.17
N ALA A 136 -7.75 -7.23 4.36
CA ALA A 136 -8.75 -7.61 5.34
C ALA A 136 -10.06 -7.97 4.62
N ILE A 137 -10.77 -8.96 5.16
CA ILE A 137 -12.08 -9.37 4.66
C ILE A 137 -13.12 -8.79 5.62
N SER A 138 -14.11 -8.10 5.08
CA SER A 138 -15.24 -7.57 5.85
C SER A 138 -16.09 -8.72 6.39
N ASP A 139 -16.49 -8.60 7.65
CA ASP A 139 -17.50 -9.43 8.30
C ASP A 139 -18.91 -8.81 8.20
N GLY A 140 -19.06 -7.72 7.43
CA GLY A 140 -20.29 -6.95 7.29
C GLY A 140 -20.65 -6.08 8.51
N LYS A 141 -19.79 -6.04 9.54
CA LYS A 141 -20.02 -5.27 10.78
C LYS A 141 -18.88 -4.29 11.09
N THR A 142 -17.66 -4.67 10.72
CA THR A 142 -16.46 -3.85 10.87
C THR A 142 -16.52 -2.68 9.89
N ASN A 143 -16.30 -1.46 10.37
CA ASN A 143 -16.26 -0.26 9.54
C ASN A 143 -15.01 -0.26 8.63
N PHE A 144 -15.02 0.63 7.64
CA PHE A 144 -13.94 0.78 6.67
C PHE A 144 -12.59 1.11 7.32
N SER A 145 -12.58 2.02 8.30
CA SER A 145 -11.34 2.46 8.97
C SER A 145 -10.62 1.30 9.66
N ASP A 146 -11.37 0.48 10.41
CA ASP A 146 -10.83 -0.68 11.11
C ASP A 146 -10.37 -1.76 10.10
N LEU A 147 -11.11 -1.97 9.00
CA LEU A 147 -10.69 -2.89 7.94
C LEU A 147 -9.42 -2.41 7.23
N LEU A 148 -9.27 -1.10 7.05
CA LEU A 148 -8.09 -0.50 6.47
C LEU A 148 -6.88 -0.66 7.39
N GLU A 149 -7.00 -0.36 8.69
CA GLU A 149 -5.92 -0.56 9.67
C GLU A 149 -5.45 -2.03 9.72
N ARG A 150 -6.39 -2.98 9.62
CA ARG A 150 -6.09 -4.41 9.51
C ARG A 150 -5.29 -4.72 8.23
N ALA A 151 -5.70 -4.17 7.09
CA ALA A 151 -5.00 -4.36 5.82
C ALA A 151 -3.59 -3.73 5.84
N GLU A 152 -3.42 -2.54 6.42
CA GLU A 152 -2.14 -1.88 6.64
C GLU A 152 -1.21 -2.73 7.51
N THR A 153 -1.72 -3.24 8.64
CA THR A 153 -0.97 -4.12 9.54
C THR A 153 -0.47 -5.36 8.82
N ALA A 154 -1.33 -6.01 8.02
CA ALA A 154 -0.92 -7.15 7.22
C ALA A 154 0.12 -6.78 6.14
N CYS A 155 0.03 -5.58 5.56
CA CYS A 155 1.00 -5.10 4.58
C CYS A 155 2.37 -4.85 5.20
N LEU A 156 2.41 -4.31 6.41
CA LEU A 156 3.65 -4.16 7.17
C LEU A 156 4.32 -5.51 7.44
N THR A 157 3.53 -6.53 7.82
CA THR A 157 4.04 -7.90 7.95
C THR A 157 4.57 -8.42 6.61
N ALA A 158 3.86 -8.17 5.50
CA ALA A 158 4.30 -8.59 4.16
C ALA A 158 5.68 -8.00 3.81
N LYS A 159 5.87 -6.70 4.06
CA LYS A 159 7.15 -5.99 3.87
C LYS A 159 8.31 -6.60 4.65
N SER A 160 8.05 -7.18 5.83
CA SER A 160 9.10 -7.82 6.63
C SER A 160 9.51 -9.21 6.12
N ILE A 161 8.66 -9.84 5.32
CA ILE A 161 8.89 -11.18 4.76
C ILE A 161 9.54 -11.08 3.38
N GLY A 162 9.14 -10.09 2.57
CA GLY A 162 9.70 -9.85 1.25
C GLY A 162 8.85 -8.96 0.35
N ASP A 163 9.22 -8.94 -0.92
CA ASP A 163 8.62 -8.08 -1.95
C ASP A 163 7.56 -8.82 -2.79
N GLY A 164 6.53 -8.11 -3.26
CA GLY A 164 5.45 -8.72 -4.06
C GLY A 164 4.58 -9.72 -3.28
N ILE A 165 4.63 -9.66 -1.96
CA ILE A 165 3.89 -10.53 -1.05
C ILE A 165 2.56 -9.86 -0.69
N CYS A 166 1.51 -10.67 -0.57
CA CYS A 166 0.20 -10.23 -0.12
C CYS A 166 -0.26 -11.09 1.06
N ILE A 167 -0.45 -10.47 2.23
CA ILE A 167 -0.81 -11.17 3.47
C ILE A 167 -2.25 -10.87 3.86
N LYS A 168 -2.97 -11.92 4.27
CA LYS A 168 -4.29 -11.77 4.88
C LYS A 168 -4.10 -11.31 6.32
N TRP A 169 -4.83 -10.28 6.74
CA TRP A 169 -4.97 -9.99 8.15
C TRP A 169 -5.69 -11.14 8.88
N THR A 170 -5.10 -11.56 9.99
CA THR A 170 -5.66 -12.51 10.95
C THR A 170 -5.35 -12.01 12.35
N GLU A 171 -6.01 -12.55 13.37
CA GLU A 171 -5.64 -12.26 14.75
C GLU A 171 -4.16 -12.60 14.99
N GLU A 172 -3.64 -13.69 14.45
CA GLU A 172 -2.21 -14.02 14.54
C GLU A 172 -1.31 -12.94 13.94
N VAL A 173 -1.67 -12.37 12.78
CA VAL A 173 -0.95 -11.25 12.18
C VAL A 173 -1.02 -10.02 13.07
N GLU A 174 -2.18 -9.70 13.66
CA GLU A 174 -2.32 -8.59 14.61
C GLU A 174 -1.43 -8.76 15.85
N LEU A 175 -1.41 -9.97 16.43
CA LEU A 175 -0.64 -10.24 17.64
C LEU A 175 0.88 -10.19 17.38
N ASN A 176 1.31 -10.52 16.16
CA ASN A 176 2.70 -10.48 15.71
C ASN A 176 3.04 -9.22 14.92
N ALA A 177 2.11 -8.27 14.82
CA ALA A 177 2.25 -7.05 14.05
C ALA A 177 3.54 -6.32 14.43
N LEU A 178 4.29 -5.88 13.45
CA LEU A 178 5.53 -5.16 13.67
C LEU A 178 5.27 -3.66 13.73
N VAL A 179 5.93 -2.98 14.65
CA VAL A 179 5.94 -1.52 14.75
C VAL A 179 7.32 -1.03 14.32
N GLU A 180 7.36 -0.07 13.38
CA GLU A 180 8.60 0.66 13.06
C GLU A 180 8.95 1.52 14.28
N ILE A 181 10.07 1.22 14.92
CA ILE A 181 10.66 2.06 15.95
C ILE A 181 11.92 2.69 15.38
N ARG A 182 12.04 4.01 15.58
CA ARG A 182 13.27 4.75 15.31
C ARG A 182 14.04 4.93 16.60
N HIS A 183 15.27 4.45 16.61
CA HIS A 183 16.20 4.67 17.72
C HIS A 183 17.42 5.42 17.24
N ASN A 184 17.77 6.49 17.95
CA ASN A 184 19.04 7.17 17.75
C ASN A 184 20.11 6.43 18.55
N CYS A 185 21.15 5.94 17.88
CA CYS A 185 22.28 5.32 18.54
C CYS A 185 22.99 6.37 19.40
N ARG A 186 23.09 6.11 20.71
CA ARG A 186 23.76 7.03 21.64
C ARG A 186 25.27 7.17 21.38
N GLN A 187 25.87 6.18 20.71
CA GLN A 187 27.30 6.16 20.42
C GLN A 187 27.67 6.91 19.14
N CYS A 188 27.00 6.63 18.02
CA CYS A 188 27.36 7.18 16.71
C CYS A 188 26.33 8.15 16.13
N GLY A 189 25.22 8.40 16.83
CA GLY A 189 24.16 9.30 16.38
C GLY A 189 23.32 8.78 15.22
N SER A 190 23.57 7.58 14.72
CA SER A 190 22.82 7.01 13.60
C SER A 190 21.37 6.73 13.97
N VAL A 191 20.45 6.99 13.04
CA VAL A 191 19.04 6.62 13.18
C VAL A 191 18.86 5.20 12.70
N ASN A 192 18.60 4.28 13.62
CA ASN A 192 18.32 2.89 13.33
C ASN A 192 16.81 2.70 13.21
N LYS A 193 16.38 2.07 12.13
CA LYS A 193 15.01 1.60 11.97
C LYS A 193 14.95 0.12 12.33
N CYS A 194 14.09 -0.22 13.26
CA CYS A 194 13.88 -1.60 13.65
C CYS A 194 12.38 -1.90 13.71
N TYR A 195 12.02 -3.13 13.36
CA TYR A 195 10.67 -3.62 13.46
C TYR A 195 10.60 -4.55 14.67
N ILE A 196 9.77 -4.21 15.65
CA ILE A 196 9.53 -5.09 16.81
C ILE A 196 8.04 -5.43 16.91
N PRO A 197 7.67 -6.62 17.43
CA PRO A 197 6.28 -6.93 17.65
C PRO A 197 5.59 -5.90 18.56
N LYS A 198 4.35 -5.51 18.24
CA LYS A 198 3.53 -4.47 18.90
C LYS A 198 3.37 -4.70 20.41
N LYS A 199 3.46 -5.96 20.86
CA LYS A 199 3.41 -6.36 22.27
C LYS A 199 4.73 -6.25 23.03
N LEU A 200 5.85 -6.12 22.33
CA LEU A 200 7.18 -6.02 22.94
C LEU A 200 7.53 -4.56 23.18
N SER A 201 8.04 -4.26 24.38
CA SER A 201 8.56 -2.91 24.66
C SER A 201 9.86 -2.69 23.88
N ALA A 202 10.11 -1.44 23.48
CA ALA A 202 11.33 -1.01 22.80
C ALA A 202 12.64 -1.37 23.55
N LYS A 203 12.56 -1.78 24.82
CA LYS A 203 13.70 -2.18 25.66
C LYS A 203 14.40 -3.48 25.22
N ASN A 204 13.85 -4.24 24.27
CA ASN A 204 14.42 -5.51 23.80
C ASN A 204 15.23 -5.38 22.49
N LEU A 205 15.53 -4.17 22.03
CA LEU A 205 16.33 -3.92 20.83
C LEU A 205 17.79 -4.31 21.05
N LYS A 206 18.34 -5.12 20.12
CA LYS A 206 19.58 -5.86 20.40
C LYS A 206 20.86 -5.13 20.00
N VAL A 207 20.90 -4.39 18.89
CA VAL A 207 22.14 -3.74 18.40
C VAL A 207 21.90 -2.70 17.30
N CYS A 208 22.76 -1.67 17.26
CA CYS A 208 22.88 -0.67 16.22
C CYS A 208 23.46 -1.29 14.94
N SER A 209 22.82 -1.09 13.80
CA SER A 209 23.25 -1.66 12.52
C SER A 209 24.50 -0.99 11.94
N PHE A 210 24.94 0.14 12.51
CA PHE A 210 26.13 0.87 12.06
C PHE A 210 27.38 0.57 12.90
N CYS A 211 27.27 0.60 14.23
CA CYS A 211 28.43 0.43 15.13
C CYS A 211 28.37 -0.81 16.03
N GLY A 212 27.30 -1.62 15.96
CA GLY A 212 27.17 -2.85 16.74
C GLY A 212 26.91 -2.65 18.24
N GLU A 213 26.71 -1.41 18.70
CA GLU A 213 26.38 -1.11 20.09
C GLU A 213 24.95 -1.49 20.47
N LYS A 214 24.69 -1.86 21.73
CA LYS A 214 23.32 -2.08 22.20
C LYS A 214 22.52 -0.76 22.13
N LEU A 215 21.31 -0.84 21.58
CA LEU A 215 20.39 0.30 21.45
C LEU A 215 19.69 0.63 22.77
#